data_AF-A0A6G1SPN6-F1
#
_entry.id   AF-A0A6G1SPN6-F1
#
_cell.length_a   1.000
_cell.length_b   1.000
_cell.length_c   1.000
_cell.angle_alpha   90.00
_cell.angle_beta   90.00
_cell.angle_gamma   90.00
#
_symmetry.space_group_name_H-M   'P 1'
#
loop_
_entity.id
_entity.type
_entity.pdbx_description
1 polymer ?
#
loop_
_entity_poly.entity_id
_entity_poly.type
_entity_poly.pdbx_seq_one_letter_code
_entity_poly.pdbx_strand_id
1 'polypeptide(L)'
;LLLLDIFLDVVYVGRLKSTYLVFRSHLVSPYCKEQTIKMSGGAVAKLARPQLRGHFHRYLNETFVYASIGAAIAGGAYYYFALLAHRTRRDNLYRDFDPEKEFVRLRDLGFYQNVPPKDASKALYSYYKPPEDDE
;
A
#
# COMPACT_ATOMS: atom_id res chain seq x y z
N LEU A 1 0.23 -8.13 -3.90
CA LEU A 1 1.63 -8.48 -4.22
C LEU A 1 2.25 -7.39 -5.10
N LEU A 2 1.75 -7.16 -6.32
CA LEU A 2 2.29 -6.11 -7.23
C LEU A 2 2.40 -4.68 -6.64
N LEU A 3 1.48 -4.23 -5.79
CA LEU A 3 1.58 -2.91 -5.15
C LEU A 3 2.63 -2.84 -4.04
N LEU A 4 2.89 -3.96 -3.34
CA LEU A 4 3.97 -4.05 -2.36
C LEU A 4 5.32 -4.15 -3.06
N ASP A 5 5.38 -4.81 -4.23
CA ASP A 5 6.58 -4.86 -5.05
C ASP A 5 6.90 -3.48 -5.67
N ILE A 6 5.89 -2.69 -6.09
CA ILE A 6 6.11 -1.29 -6.50
C ILE A 6 6.53 -0.42 -5.31
N PHE A 7 5.96 -0.64 -4.11
CA PHE A 7 6.36 0.11 -2.93
C PHE A 7 7.78 -0.26 -2.48
N LEU A 8 8.17 -1.55 -2.53
CA LEU A 8 9.55 -1.95 -2.34
C LEU A 8 10.42 -1.40 -3.45
N ASP A 9 10.11 -1.50 -4.73
CA ASP A 9 10.98 -0.94 -5.77
C ASP A 9 11.09 0.58 -5.71
N VAL A 10 10.03 1.33 -5.39
CA VAL A 10 10.13 2.79 -5.20
C VAL A 10 10.89 3.14 -3.91
N VAL A 11 10.71 2.41 -2.81
CA VAL A 11 11.40 2.67 -1.55
C VAL A 11 12.83 2.11 -1.53
N TYR A 12 13.12 1.03 -2.27
CA TYR A 12 14.37 0.27 -2.28
C TYR A 12 15.25 0.60 -3.50
N VAL A 13 14.71 0.83 -4.70
CA VAL A 13 15.46 1.47 -5.80
C VAL A 13 15.60 2.97 -5.53
N GLY A 14 14.59 3.59 -4.92
CA GLY A 14 14.71 4.93 -4.35
C GLY A 14 15.76 4.98 -3.24
N ARG A 15 15.79 4.06 -2.27
CA ARG A 15 16.86 4.01 -1.27
C ARG A 15 18.20 3.61 -1.87
N LEU A 16 18.34 2.64 -2.75
CA LEU A 16 19.65 2.19 -3.25
C LEU A 16 20.20 3.09 -4.38
N LYS A 17 19.40 3.91 -5.06
CA LYS A 17 19.94 4.94 -5.96
C LYS A 17 20.00 6.30 -5.30
N SER A 18 19.03 6.69 -4.47
CA SER A 18 19.09 7.94 -3.70
C SER A 18 20.07 7.85 -2.55
N THR A 19 20.15 6.79 -1.74
CA THR A 19 21.22 6.72 -0.73
C THR A 19 22.58 6.58 -1.35
N TYR A 20 22.77 5.93 -2.52
CA TYR A 20 24.08 5.85 -3.16
C TYR A 20 24.41 7.13 -3.93
N LEU A 21 23.43 7.85 -4.50
CA LEU A 21 23.65 9.18 -5.10
C LEU A 21 23.76 10.28 -4.04
N VAL A 22 23.07 10.18 -2.91
CA VAL A 22 23.11 11.13 -1.79
C VAL A 22 24.33 10.87 -0.89
N PHE A 23 24.74 9.61 -0.64
CA PHE A 23 26.05 9.31 -0.02
C PHE A 23 27.20 9.63 -0.97
N ARG A 24 27.09 9.36 -2.27
CA ARG A 24 28.15 9.74 -3.23
C ARG A 24 28.20 11.26 -3.44
N SER A 25 27.08 12.00 -3.37
CA SER A 25 27.11 13.46 -3.43
C SER A 25 27.60 14.12 -2.14
N HIS A 26 27.58 13.42 -1.00
CA HIS A 26 28.17 13.91 0.25
C HIS A 26 29.63 13.46 0.49
N LEU A 27 30.11 12.45 -0.23
CA LEU A 27 31.54 12.12 -0.30
C LEU A 27 32.26 12.80 -1.49
N VAL A 28 31.53 13.40 -2.42
CA VAL A 28 32.07 14.51 -3.23
C VAL A 28 32.13 15.71 -2.30
N SER A 29 33.25 15.81 -1.58
CA SER A 29 33.67 17.05 -0.93
C SER A 29 33.37 18.22 -1.87
N PRO A 30 32.54 19.21 -1.49
CA PRO A 30 32.32 20.41 -2.29
C PRO A 30 33.55 21.35 -2.29
N TYR A 31 34.72 20.87 -1.88
CA TYR A 31 35.99 21.55 -2.02
C TYR A 31 36.82 20.88 -3.11
N CYS A 32 36.58 21.33 -4.34
CA CYS A 32 37.57 21.64 -5.39
C CYS A 32 36.84 21.54 -6.74
N LYS A 33 35.92 22.47 -6.99
CA LYS A 33 35.61 22.79 -8.38
C LYS A 33 36.83 23.56 -8.86
N GLU A 34 37.68 22.91 -9.64
CA GLU A 34 38.79 23.56 -10.34
C GLU A 34 38.16 24.53 -11.35
N GLN A 35 37.88 25.74 -10.87
CA GLN A 35 37.43 26.84 -11.71
C GLN A 35 38.67 27.28 -12.47
N THR A 36 38.68 27.05 -13.78
CA THR A 36 39.62 27.72 -14.69
C THR A 36 39.29 29.21 -14.65
N ILE A 37 39.98 29.93 -13.77
CA ILE A 37 39.79 31.37 -13.57
C ILE A 37 40.29 32.08 -14.83
N LYS A 38 39.38 32.48 -15.71
CA LYS A 38 39.63 33.61 -16.62
C LYS A 38 39.63 34.86 -15.75
N MET A 39 40.81 35.32 -15.35
CA MET A 39 40.98 36.54 -14.56
C MET A 39 40.57 37.75 -15.42
N SER A 40 39.28 38.11 -15.45
CA SER A 40 38.85 39.42 -15.93
C SER A 40 39.26 40.46 -14.88
N GLY A 41 40.21 41.32 -15.24
CA GLY A 41 40.69 42.40 -14.37
C GLY A 41 39.53 43.29 -13.91
N GLY A 42 39.35 43.38 -12.59
CA GLY A 42 38.36 44.24 -11.96
C GLY A 42 37.62 43.53 -10.83
N ALA A 43 38.02 43.83 -9.59
CA ALA A 43 37.45 43.38 -8.32
C ALA A 43 37.64 41.89 -7.97
N VAL A 44 38.60 41.64 -7.06
CA VAL A 44 38.63 40.41 -6.26
C VAL A 44 37.38 40.38 -5.40
N ALA A 45 36.36 39.62 -5.81
CA ALA A 45 35.14 39.46 -5.03
C ALA A 45 35.49 38.86 -3.66
N LYS A 46 35.36 39.66 -2.60
CA LYS A 46 35.47 39.15 -1.22
C LYS A 46 34.26 38.26 -0.97
N LEU A 47 34.43 36.94 -1.03
CA LEU A 47 33.38 36.01 -0.61
C LEU A 47 33.08 36.24 0.88
N ALA A 48 31.82 36.49 1.19
CA ALA A 48 31.35 36.52 2.56
C ALA A 48 31.53 35.14 3.20
N ARG A 49 31.90 35.09 4.48
CA ARG A 49 32.04 33.82 5.21
C ARG A 49 30.68 33.12 5.25
N PRO A 50 30.56 31.87 4.76
CA PRO A 50 29.33 31.11 4.87
C PRO A 50 29.05 30.76 6.33
N GLN A 51 27.80 30.39 6.61
CA GLN A 51 27.41 29.92 7.94
C GLN A 51 28.13 28.59 8.23
N LEU A 52 28.95 28.51 9.29
CA LEU A 52 29.79 27.34 9.60
C LEU A 52 29.21 26.44 10.70
N ARG A 53 28.16 26.89 11.39
CA ARG A 53 27.55 26.20 12.54
C ARG A 53 26.06 25.99 12.31
N GLY A 54 25.51 24.93 12.91
CA GLY A 54 24.05 24.68 12.93
C GLY A 54 23.49 23.89 11.74
N HIS A 55 24.33 23.40 10.83
CA HIS A 55 23.88 22.62 9.66
C HIS A 55 23.12 21.36 10.04
N PHE A 56 23.52 20.68 11.12
CA PHE A 56 22.85 19.47 11.58
C PHE A 56 21.40 19.73 12.02
N HIS A 57 21.16 20.76 12.83
CA HIS A 57 19.81 21.11 13.26
C HIS A 57 18.94 21.55 12.10
N ARG A 58 19.50 22.32 11.16
CA ARG A 58 18.79 22.71 9.94
C ARG A 58 18.40 21.49 9.10
N TYR A 59 19.34 20.59 8.86
CA TYR A 59 19.11 19.36 8.11
C TYR A 59 18.06 18.47 8.78
N LEU A 60 18.12 18.30 10.10
CA LEU A 60 17.14 17.53 10.86
C LEU A 60 15.73 18.11 10.71
N ASN A 61 15.59 19.42 10.90
CA ASN A 61 14.29 20.08 10.82
C ASN A 61 13.70 19.97 9.40
N GLU A 62 14.51 20.20 8.37
CA GLU A 62 14.09 20.05 6.98
C GLU A 62 13.65 18.60 6.69
N THR A 63 14.47 17.62 7.06
CA THR A 63 14.17 16.20 6.85
C THR A 63 12.92 15.75 7.60
N PHE A 64 12.71 16.24 8.83
CA PHE A 64 11.54 15.91 9.63
C PHE A 64 10.25 16.45 8.99
N VAL A 65 10.28 17.69 8.48
CA VAL A 65 9.14 18.26 7.74
C VAL A 65 8.82 17.42 6.52
N TYR A 66 9.82 17.08 5.68
CA TYR A 66 9.58 16.24 4.51
C TYR A 66 9.07 14.84 4.86
N ALA A 67 9.61 14.22 5.91
CA ALA A 67 9.16 12.92 6.38
C ALA A 67 7.71 12.94 6.88
N SER A 68 7.32 13.99 7.61
CA SER A 68 5.95 14.15 8.12
C SER A 68 4.92 14.27 6.98
N ILE A 69 5.24 15.06 5.95
CA ILE A 69 4.39 15.22 4.76
C ILE A 69 4.29 13.89 4.00
N GLY A 70 5.43 13.20 3.80
CA GLY A 70 5.47 11.89 3.16
C GLY A 70 4.62 10.85 3.90
N ALA A 71 4.69 10.84 5.24
CA ALA A 71 3.90 9.94 6.08
C ALA A 71 2.40 10.24 5.98
N ALA A 72 2.00 11.51 5.98
CA ALA A 72 0.60 11.91 5.84
C ALA A 72 0.00 11.49 4.48
N ILE A 73 0.75 11.68 3.39
CA ILE A 73 0.33 11.28 2.05
C ILE A 73 0.21 9.75 1.96
N ALA A 74 1.21 9.02 2.45
CA ALA A 74 1.20 7.55 2.44
C ALA A 74 0.04 6.99 3.29
N GLY A 75 -0.19 7.54 4.48
CA GLY A 75 -1.32 7.16 5.33
C GLY A 75 -2.67 7.45 4.68
N GLY A 76 -2.82 8.63 4.06
CA GLY A 76 -4.02 8.98 3.32
C GLY A 76 -4.27 8.04 2.13
N ALA A 77 -3.24 7.75 1.34
CA ALA A 77 -3.35 6.83 0.22
C ALA A 77 -3.78 5.43 0.69
N TYR A 78 -3.19 4.90 1.76
CA TYR A 78 -3.59 3.60 2.30
C TYR A 78 -5.05 3.57 2.75
N TYR A 79 -5.52 4.63 3.41
CA TYR A 79 -6.90 4.75 3.84
C TYR A 79 -7.89 4.69 2.66
N TYR A 80 -7.66 5.49 1.61
CA TYR A 80 -8.58 5.54 0.47
C TYR A 80 -8.52 4.27 -0.40
N PHE A 81 -7.32 3.76 -0.67
CA PHE A 81 -7.18 2.65 -1.63
C PHE A 81 -7.42 1.27 -1.02
N ALA A 82 -7.00 1.05 0.23
CA ALA A 82 -7.18 -0.24 0.88
C ALA A 82 -8.45 -0.23 1.73
N LEU A 83 -8.47 0.59 2.79
CA LEU A 83 -9.52 0.52 3.81
C LEU A 83 -10.91 0.85 3.24
N LEU A 84 -11.03 1.93 2.47
CA LEU A 84 -12.31 2.34 1.90
C LEU A 84 -12.81 1.30 0.86
N ALA A 85 -11.92 0.80 0.01
CA ALA A 85 -12.28 -0.22 -0.99
C ALA A 85 -12.76 -1.53 -0.36
N HIS A 86 -12.16 -1.94 0.76
CA HIS A 86 -12.61 -3.11 1.53
C HIS A 86 -13.95 -2.86 2.21
N ARG A 87 -14.13 -1.68 2.81
CA ARG A 87 -15.38 -1.29 3.46
C ARG A 87 -16.53 -1.25 2.46
N THR A 88 -16.37 -0.56 1.34
CA THR A 88 -17.41 -0.44 0.30
C THR A 88 -17.76 -1.81 -0.29
N ARG A 89 -16.79 -2.69 -0.54
CA ARG A 89 -17.08 -4.06 -1.01
C ARG A 89 -17.90 -4.86 -0.02
N ARG A 90 -17.56 -4.77 1.27
CA ARG A 90 -18.30 -5.46 2.34
C ARG A 90 -19.71 -4.90 2.51
N ASP A 91 -19.85 -3.58 2.52
CA ASP A 91 -21.14 -2.91 2.69
C ASP A 91 -22.05 -3.21 1.49
N ASN A 92 -21.51 -3.24 0.27
CA ASN A 92 -22.24 -3.66 -0.93
C ASN A 92 -22.64 -5.13 -0.88
N LEU A 93 -21.77 -6.01 -0.36
CA LEU A 93 -22.11 -7.42 -0.18
C LEU A 93 -23.36 -7.53 0.69
N TYR A 94 -23.36 -6.96 1.90
CA TYR A 94 -24.49 -7.10 2.82
C TYR A 94 -25.75 -6.32 2.44
N ARG A 95 -25.68 -5.37 1.50
CA ARG A 95 -26.85 -4.60 1.06
C ARG A 95 -27.82 -5.42 0.21
N ASP A 96 -27.27 -6.24 -0.68
CA ASP A 96 -28.05 -7.03 -1.66
C ASP A 96 -28.01 -8.55 -1.35
N PHE A 97 -27.40 -8.94 -0.22
CA PHE A 97 -27.22 -10.33 0.17
C PHE A 97 -28.50 -10.92 0.76
N ASP A 98 -29.04 -11.92 0.06
CA ASP A 98 -30.13 -12.76 0.54
C ASP A 98 -29.56 -14.12 1.02
N PRO A 99 -29.56 -14.39 2.34
CA PRO A 99 -28.94 -15.60 2.89
C PRO A 99 -29.64 -16.88 2.45
N GLU A 100 -30.96 -16.86 2.22
CA GLU A 100 -31.72 -18.05 1.85
C GLU A 100 -31.39 -18.48 0.42
N LYS A 101 -31.27 -17.51 -0.49
CA LYS A 101 -30.90 -17.75 -1.88
C LYS A 101 -29.48 -18.31 -2.01
N GLU A 102 -28.55 -17.79 -1.23
CA GLU A 102 -27.17 -18.28 -1.22
C GLU A 102 -27.07 -19.69 -0.63
N PHE A 103 -27.82 -19.95 0.45
CA PHE A 103 -27.92 -21.28 1.04
C PHE A 103 -28.46 -22.31 0.05
N VAL A 104 -29.53 -21.99 -0.69
CA VAL A 104 -30.08 -22.87 -1.73
C VAL A 104 -29.03 -23.17 -2.81
N ARG A 105 -28.30 -22.15 -3.28
CA ARG A 105 -27.22 -22.33 -4.26
C ARG A 105 -26.11 -23.26 -3.73
N LEU A 106 -25.66 -23.06 -2.50
CA LEU A 106 -24.58 -23.84 -1.89
C LEU A 106 -25.02 -25.27 -1.54
N ARG A 107 -26.28 -25.45 -1.14
CA ARG A 107 -26.89 -26.76 -0.94
C ARG A 107 -26.96 -27.54 -2.24
N ASP A 108 -27.40 -26.90 -3.32
CA ASP A 108 -27.52 -27.55 -4.62
C ASP A 108 -26.13 -27.91 -5.20
N LEU A 109 -25.08 -27.17 -4.83
CA LEU A 109 -23.67 -27.52 -5.09
C LEU A 109 -23.12 -28.64 -4.19
N GLY A 110 -23.86 -29.08 -3.18
CA GLY A 110 -23.41 -30.11 -2.24
C GLY A 110 -22.32 -29.65 -1.28
N PHE A 111 -22.21 -28.34 -1.00
CA PHE A 111 -21.19 -27.81 -0.10
C PHE A 111 -21.38 -28.24 1.36
N TYR A 112 -22.62 -28.47 1.78
CA TYR A 112 -22.96 -28.84 3.15
C TYR A 112 -22.90 -30.35 3.35
N GLN A 113 -22.17 -30.80 4.37
CA GLN A 113 -22.13 -32.21 4.77
C GLN A 113 -23.46 -32.68 5.38
N ASN A 114 -24.14 -31.79 6.11
CA ASN A 114 -25.33 -32.12 6.91
C ASN A 114 -26.64 -31.96 6.13
N VAL A 115 -26.60 -31.34 4.96
CA VAL A 115 -27.80 -31.08 4.15
C VAL A 115 -27.62 -31.77 2.81
N PRO A 116 -28.43 -32.79 2.50
CA PRO A 116 -28.31 -33.47 1.22
C PRO A 116 -28.60 -32.50 0.07
N PRO A 117 -27.86 -32.56 -1.05
CA PRO A 117 -28.16 -31.76 -2.22
C PRO A 117 -29.57 -32.07 -2.72
N LYS A 118 -30.23 -31.12 -3.38
CA LYS A 118 -31.66 -31.21 -3.75
C LYS A 118 -32.01 -32.54 -4.44
N ASP A 119 -31.15 -33.02 -5.32
CA ASP A 119 -31.34 -34.28 -6.06
C ASP A 119 -31.25 -35.51 -5.14
N ALA A 120 -30.32 -35.51 -4.18
CA ALA A 120 -30.20 -36.57 -3.16
C ALA A 120 -31.29 -36.46 -2.09
N SER A 121 -31.73 -35.26 -1.73
CA SER A 121 -32.80 -35.03 -0.76
C SER A 121 -34.13 -35.60 -1.25
N LYS A 122 -34.43 -35.45 -2.56
CA LYS A 122 -35.63 -35.99 -3.20
C LYS A 122 -35.60 -37.52 -3.25
N ALA A 123 -34.43 -38.10 -3.51
CA ALA A 123 -34.22 -39.55 -3.45
C ALA A 123 -34.38 -40.09 -2.01
N LEU A 124 -33.80 -39.42 -1.01
CA LEU A 124 -33.96 -39.78 0.40
C LEU A 124 -35.43 -39.69 0.87
N TYR A 125 -36.16 -38.65 0.48
CA TYR A 125 -37.59 -38.53 0.82
C TYR A 125 -38.45 -39.64 0.22
N SER A 126 -38.11 -40.11 -0.99
CA SER A 126 -38.79 -41.27 -1.59
C SER A 126 -38.51 -42.57 -0.83
N TYR A 127 -37.34 -42.67 -0.19
CA TYR A 127 -36.92 -43.84 0.59
C TYR A 127 -37.51 -43.85 2.00
N TYR A 128 -37.73 -42.67 2.58
CA TYR A 128 -38.26 -42.50 3.93
C TYR A 128 -39.77 -42.17 3.94
N LYS A 129 -40.49 -42.42 2.83
CA LYS A 129 -41.95 -42.21 2.81
C LYS A 129 -42.55 -43.06 3.93
N PRO A 130 -43.09 -42.46 5.01
CA PRO A 130 -43.71 -43.24 6.07
C PRO A 130 -44.87 -44.02 5.46
N PRO A 131 -45.16 -45.24 5.95
CA PRO A 131 -46.37 -45.94 5.53
C PRO A 131 -47.54 -44.98 5.71
N GLU A 132 -48.36 -44.81 4.68
CA GLU A 132 -49.62 -44.11 4.81
C GLU A 132 -50.45 -44.95 5.79
N ASP A 133 -50.80 -44.36 6.93
CA ASP A 133 -51.70 -44.98 7.88
C ASP A 133 -53.04 -45.11 7.15
N ASP A 134 -53.37 -46.33 6.71
CA ASP A 134 -54.65 -46.64 6.09
C ASP A 134 -55.74 -46.50 7.18
N GLU A 135 -56.35 -45.31 7.27
CA GLU A 135 -57.54 -45.05 8.12
C GLU A 135 -58.75 -45.91 7.73
#